data_AF-A0A917V0V6-F1
#
_entry.id   AF-A0A917V0V6-F1
#
_cell.length_a   1.000
_cell.length_b   1.000
_cell.length_c   1.000
_cell.angle_alpha   90.00
_cell.angle_beta   90.00
_cell.angle_gamma   90.00
#
_symmetry.space_group_name_H-M   'P 1'
#
loop_
_entity.id
_entity.type
_entity.pdbx_description
1 polymer ?
#
loop_
_entity_poly.entity_id
_entity_poly.type
_entity_poly.pdbx_seq_one_letter_code
_entity_poly.pdbx_strand_id
1 'polypeptide(L)'
;MQKWTDQPATDSEDVLDFILAFASTFLRRHASLIAKVLPPAFGFGIFLAYFARHHFYPSFDLFQFSSLLLAASCLGFAVVGAFVAVLFMPGAWIFYGFLNTKTIKEDITYALPYRGDSRVRKVFLLMGLTFFLPYLLAGTALVASIFVAPSMLKWIGFLTPVMILLVAGLIIQCLFELGRFSFWKYLWNAYIPTVITGYFIVWMWIKAYPVVEHWYWPAKWGVVLAAPPAIAFIAALCGMLFVAGWRAVMLFATFFALLMAGYSGALTTLPDTVVNALGLGNYQAKAIVLDTAYCDTSCGALLPSSPNCVLEDVHVVWSFGDALTLRLEDGGTAWLPANAVRALIRP
;
A
#
# COMPACT_ATOMS: atom_id res chain seq x y z
N MET A 1 -30.33 -27.66 0.40
CA MET A 1 -29.51 -26.45 0.18
C MET A 1 -28.08 -26.89 -0.06
N GLN A 2 -27.63 -26.85 -1.32
CA GLN A 2 -26.27 -27.22 -1.72
C GLN A 2 -25.35 -25.99 -1.60
N LYS A 3 -24.23 -26.13 -0.90
CA LYS A 3 -23.19 -25.09 -0.87
C LYS A 3 -22.56 -25.00 -2.26
N TRP A 4 -22.12 -23.80 -2.64
CA TRP A 4 -21.44 -23.52 -3.92
C TRP A 4 -20.16 -24.36 -4.16
N THR A 5 -19.73 -25.15 -3.18
CA THR A 5 -18.50 -25.97 -3.19
C THR A 5 -18.69 -27.39 -3.71
N ASP A 6 -19.92 -27.83 -4.01
CA ASP A 6 -20.20 -29.25 -4.31
C ASP A 6 -20.30 -29.53 -5.83
N GLN A 7 -19.36 -29.02 -6.65
CA GLN A 7 -19.27 -29.35 -8.08
C GLN A 7 -17.92 -30.02 -8.43
N PRO A 8 -17.89 -30.98 -9.37
CA PRO A 8 -16.69 -31.75 -9.70
C PRO A 8 -15.65 -30.88 -10.40
N ALA A 9 -14.38 -31.11 -10.05
CA ALA A 9 -13.22 -30.35 -10.46
C ALA A 9 -13.11 -30.21 -11.99
N THR A 10 -12.82 -29.00 -12.45
CA THR A 10 -12.38 -28.69 -13.82
C THR A 10 -10.86 -28.53 -13.86
N ASP A 11 -10.18 -28.95 -14.93
CA ASP A 11 -8.69 -28.98 -15.04
C ASP A 11 -7.98 -27.62 -14.74
N SER A 12 -8.70 -26.49 -14.80
CA SER A 12 -8.19 -25.18 -14.38
C SER A 12 -8.23 -24.94 -12.86
N GLU A 13 -9.15 -25.60 -12.15
CA GLU A 13 -9.14 -25.68 -10.68
C GLU A 13 -7.93 -26.48 -10.22
N ASP A 14 -7.44 -27.49 -10.97
CA ASP A 14 -6.27 -28.27 -10.54
C ASP A 14 -5.00 -27.45 -10.40
N VAL A 15 -4.75 -26.45 -11.26
CA VAL A 15 -3.55 -25.59 -11.14
C VAL A 15 -3.70 -24.57 -10.02
N LEU A 16 -4.88 -23.95 -9.89
CA LEU A 16 -5.15 -23.00 -8.82
C LEU A 16 -5.21 -23.69 -7.45
N ASP A 17 -5.84 -24.85 -7.37
CA ASP A 17 -5.90 -25.71 -6.18
C ASP A 17 -4.56 -26.34 -5.90
N PHE A 18 -3.74 -26.67 -6.91
CA PHE A 18 -2.35 -27.08 -6.67
C PHE A 18 -1.53 -25.93 -6.11
N ILE A 19 -1.64 -24.72 -6.64
CA ILE A 19 -0.93 -23.54 -6.11
C ILE A 19 -1.46 -23.19 -4.72
N LEU A 20 -2.76 -23.26 -4.48
CA LEU A 20 -3.38 -23.00 -3.18
C LEU A 20 -3.06 -24.10 -2.17
N ALA A 21 -3.04 -25.37 -2.58
CA ALA A 21 -2.66 -26.51 -1.76
C ALA A 21 -1.18 -26.48 -1.47
N PHE A 22 -0.33 -26.20 -2.45
CA PHE A 22 1.11 -26.05 -2.28
C PHE A 22 1.43 -24.85 -1.39
N ALA A 23 0.87 -23.66 -1.67
CA ALA A 23 1.07 -22.46 -0.87
C ALA A 23 0.50 -22.62 0.54
N SER A 24 -0.68 -23.23 0.69
CA SER A 24 -1.27 -23.49 2.02
C SER A 24 -0.52 -24.59 2.77
N THR A 25 0.02 -25.61 2.11
CA THR A 25 0.81 -26.66 2.76
C THR A 25 2.19 -26.12 3.14
N PHE A 26 2.83 -25.36 2.24
CA PHE A 26 4.10 -24.68 2.48
C PHE A 26 3.96 -23.64 3.60
N LEU A 27 2.95 -22.77 3.54
CA LEU A 27 2.64 -21.85 4.64
C LEU A 27 2.25 -22.63 5.89
N ARG A 28 1.46 -23.68 5.86
CA ARG A 28 1.11 -24.38 7.11
C ARG A 28 2.32 -25.06 7.76
N ARG A 29 3.29 -25.50 6.94
CA ARG A 29 4.53 -26.15 7.39
C ARG A 29 5.60 -25.16 7.85
N HIS A 30 5.65 -23.97 7.24
CA HIS A 30 6.68 -22.97 7.49
C HIS A 30 6.15 -21.63 8.04
N ALA A 31 4.85 -21.39 8.16
CA ALA A 31 4.29 -20.12 8.60
C ALA A 31 4.64 -19.81 10.05
N SER A 32 4.77 -20.82 10.91
CA SER A 32 5.22 -20.59 12.28
C SER A 32 6.68 -20.11 12.32
N LEU A 33 7.54 -20.57 11.40
CA LEU A 33 8.92 -20.13 11.24
C LEU A 33 9.02 -18.80 10.51
N ILE A 34 8.29 -18.64 9.40
CA ILE A 34 8.23 -17.42 8.59
C ILE A 34 7.64 -16.27 9.43
N ALA A 35 6.54 -16.48 10.16
CA ALA A 35 5.96 -15.45 11.02
C ALA A 35 6.87 -15.09 12.21
N LYS A 36 7.71 -16.02 12.68
CA LYS A 36 8.66 -15.76 13.77
C LYS A 36 9.94 -15.06 13.31
N VAL A 37 10.45 -15.38 12.12
CA VAL A 37 11.80 -14.97 11.68
C VAL A 37 11.76 -13.86 10.63
N LEU A 38 10.79 -13.90 9.72
CA LEU A 38 10.74 -12.98 8.58
C LEU A 38 10.45 -11.53 9.02
N PRO A 39 9.49 -11.23 9.91
CA PRO A 39 9.24 -9.85 10.34
C PRO A 39 10.44 -9.23 11.09
N PRO A 40 11.09 -9.92 12.05
CA PRO A 40 12.29 -9.39 12.70
C PRO A 40 13.46 -9.20 11.73
N ALA A 41 13.75 -10.18 10.87
CA ALA A 41 14.87 -10.09 9.93
C ALA A 41 14.67 -8.97 8.89
N PHE A 42 13.44 -8.83 8.38
CA PHE A 42 13.10 -7.78 7.41
C PHE A 42 13.11 -6.40 8.05
N GLY A 43 12.54 -6.26 9.26
CA GLY A 43 12.61 -5.02 10.05
C GLY A 43 14.05 -4.62 10.36
N PHE A 44 14.87 -5.59 10.81
CA PHE A 44 16.30 -5.39 11.06
C PHE A 44 17.04 -4.90 9.82
N GLY A 45 16.81 -5.55 8.67
CA GLY A 45 17.42 -5.16 7.40
C GLY A 45 17.05 -3.74 6.97
N ILE A 46 15.79 -3.34 7.14
CA ILE A 46 15.31 -2.00 6.83
C ILE A 46 15.99 -0.95 7.72
N PHE A 47 16.14 -1.20 9.03
CA PHE A 47 16.86 -0.27 9.91
C PHE A 47 18.35 -0.22 9.64
N LEU A 48 18.99 -1.35 9.31
CA LEU A 48 20.38 -1.34 8.88
C LEU A 48 20.58 -0.47 7.64
N ALA A 49 19.67 -0.53 6.67
CA ALA A 49 19.71 0.33 5.50
C ALA A 49 19.53 1.82 5.86
N TYR A 50 18.64 2.13 6.81
CA TYR A 50 18.47 3.48 7.35
C TYR A 50 19.76 3.99 8.03
N PHE A 51 20.36 3.21 8.92
CA PHE A 51 21.60 3.54 9.61
C PHE A 51 22.76 3.74 8.64
N ALA A 52 22.89 2.87 7.64
CA ALA A 52 23.88 3.01 6.58
C ALA A 52 23.67 4.29 5.77
N ARG A 53 22.42 4.64 5.44
CA ARG A 53 22.08 5.85 4.68
C ARG A 53 22.35 7.14 5.44
N HIS A 54 22.16 7.13 6.75
CA HIS A 54 22.40 8.30 7.61
C HIS A 54 23.80 8.31 8.25
N HIS A 55 24.69 7.40 7.84
CA HIS A 55 26.06 7.24 8.35
C HIS A 55 26.14 7.21 9.88
N PHE A 56 25.16 6.57 10.52
CA PHE A 56 24.99 6.55 11.97
C PHE A 56 24.73 5.13 12.46
N TYR A 57 25.47 4.69 13.47
CA TYR A 57 25.23 3.44 14.19
C TYR A 57 25.05 3.74 15.68
N PRO A 58 23.84 3.56 16.25
CA PRO A 58 23.63 3.81 17.68
C PRO A 58 24.37 2.76 18.53
N SER A 59 24.80 3.16 19.73
CA SER A 59 25.25 2.23 20.77
C SER A 59 24.04 1.41 21.23
N PHE A 60 23.93 0.17 20.73
CA PHE A 60 22.73 -0.64 20.92
C PHE A 60 22.62 -1.18 22.35
N ASP A 61 21.63 -0.69 23.10
CA ASP A 61 21.09 -1.45 24.23
C ASP A 61 19.98 -2.41 23.74
N LEU A 62 20.05 -3.66 24.18
CA LEU A 62 19.30 -4.79 23.60
C LEU A 62 17.78 -4.64 23.82
N PHE A 63 17.38 -4.04 24.94
CA PHE A 63 15.98 -3.73 25.25
C PHE A 63 15.42 -2.60 24.39
N GLN A 64 16.21 -1.54 24.18
CA GLN A 64 15.87 -0.40 23.35
C GLN A 64 15.71 -0.79 21.87
N PHE A 65 16.53 -1.72 21.40
CA PHE A 65 16.44 -2.23 20.05
C PHE A 65 15.18 -3.07 19.83
N SER A 66 14.81 -3.89 20.81
CA SER A 66 13.60 -4.72 20.74
C SER A 66 12.30 -3.91 20.68
N SER A 67 12.22 -2.78 21.42
CA SER A 67 11.04 -1.92 21.40
C SER A 67 10.88 -1.18 20.07
N LEU A 68 11.99 -0.75 19.46
CA LEU A 68 12.01 -0.15 18.14
C LEU A 68 11.62 -1.14 17.03
N LEU A 69 12.13 -2.38 17.08
CA LEU A 69 11.72 -3.44 16.15
C LEU A 69 10.24 -3.78 16.29
N LEU A 70 9.71 -3.81 17.53
CA LEU A 70 8.29 -4.05 17.77
C LEU A 70 7.44 -2.92 17.18
N ALA A 71 7.77 -1.66 17.45
CA ALA A 71 7.07 -0.51 16.90
C ALA A 71 7.09 -0.50 15.36
N ALA A 72 8.24 -0.82 14.77
CA ALA A 72 8.36 -0.95 13.32
C ALA A 72 7.57 -2.11 12.74
N SER A 73 7.50 -3.24 13.45
CA SER A 73 6.64 -4.36 13.04
C SER A 73 5.16 -3.99 13.07
N CYS A 74 4.72 -3.23 14.08
CA CYS A 74 3.35 -2.70 14.18
C CYS A 74 3.04 -1.72 13.05
N LEU A 75 3.94 -0.77 12.77
CA LEU A 75 3.77 0.18 11.67
C LEU A 75 3.83 -0.50 10.31
N GLY A 76 4.74 -1.47 10.11
CA GLY A 76 4.81 -2.28 8.91
C GLY A 76 3.53 -3.09 8.68
N PHE A 77 3.00 -3.72 9.73
CA PHE A 77 1.72 -4.41 9.68
C PHE A 77 0.56 -3.47 9.37
N ALA A 78 0.53 -2.26 9.93
CA ALA A 78 -0.49 -1.27 9.64
C ALA A 78 -0.43 -0.78 8.19
N VAL A 79 0.76 -0.50 7.67
CA VAL A 79 0.98 -0.05 6.28
C VAL A 79 0.59 -1.16 5.30
N VAL A 80 1.16 -2.36 5.43
CA VAL A 80 0.83 -3.51 4.55
C VAL A 80 -0.64 -3.90 4.71
N GLY A 81 -1.18 -3.88 5.92
CA GLY A 81 -2.58 -4.14 6.20
C GLY A 81 -3.51 -3.14 5.51
N ALA A 82 -3.14 -1.85 5.47
CA ALA A 82 -3.89 -0.83 4.73
C ALA A 82 -3.86 -1.12 3.21
N PHE A 83 -2.71 -1.49 2.65
CA PHE A 83 -2.60 -1.89 1.25
C PHE A 83 -3.47 -3.11 0.93
N VAL A 84 -3.43 -4.14 1.79
CA VAL A 84 -4.28 -5.33 1.65
C VAL A 84 -5.75 -4.94 1.73
N ALA A 85 -6.16 -4.11 2.69
CA ALA A 85 -7.54 -3.68 2.85
C ALA A 85 -8.06 -2.94 1.61
N VAL A 86 -7.25 -2.05 1.02
CA VAL A 86 -7.63 -1.31 -0.19
C VAL A 86 -7.70 -2.21 -1.43
N LEU A 87 -6.87 -3.27 -1.51
CA LEU A 87 -6.96 -4.26 -2.60
C LEU A 87 -8.13 -5.24 -2.43
N PHE A 88 -8.48 -5.55 -1.19
CA PHE A 88 -9.44 -6.59 -0.82
C PHE A 88 -10.88 -6.07 -0.67
N MET A 89 -11.08 -5.02 0.11
CA MET A 89 -12.41 -4.53 0.50
C MET A 89 -13.30 -4.12 -0.69
N PRO A 90 -12.78 -3.43 -1.73
CA PRO A 90 -13.57 -3.06 -2.91
C PRO A 90 -14.22 -4.27 -3.58
N GLY A 91 -13.48 -5.38 -3.69
CA GLY A 91 -13.98 -6.64 -4.26
C GLY A 91 -15.06 -7.29 -3.41
N ALA A 92 -14.81 -7.39 -2.10
CA ALA A 92 -15.77 -7.95 -1.15
C ALA A 92 -17.09 -7.14 -1.13
N TRP A 93 -16.99 -5.81 -1.23
CA TRP A 93 -18.15 -4.92 -1.26
C TRP A 93 -19.06 -5.19 -2.47
N ILE A 94 -18.46 -5.28 -3.67
CA ILE A 94 -19.22 -5.59 -4.90
C ILE A 94 -19.82 -7.00 -4.82
N PHE A 95 -19.04 -7.97 -4.32
CA PHE A 95 -19.52 -9.35 -4.21
C PHE A 95 -20.72 -9.48 -3.27
N TYR A 96 -20.64 -8.95 -2.04
CA TYR A 96 -21.75 -9.05 -1.09
C TYR A 96 -22.91 -8.11 -1.41
N GLY A 97 -22.63 -6.90 -1.91
CA GLY A 97 -23.64 -5.88 -2.21
C GLY A 97 -24.44 -6.17 -3.48
N PHE A 98 -23.81 -6.77 -4.49
CA PHE A 98 -24.43 -7.07 -5.78
C PHE A 98 -24.57 -8.58 -6.03
N LEU A 99 -23.46 -9.30 -6.23
CA LEU A 99 -23.47 -10.69 -6.71
C LEU A 99 -24.14 -11.69 -5.75
N ASN A 100 -24.03 -11.48 -4.44
CA ASN A 100 -24.60 -12.39 -3.43
C ASN A 100 -26.06 -12.05 -3.05
N THR A 101 -26.69 -11.09 -3.73
CA THR A 101 -28.13 -10.83 -3.53
C THR A 101 -28.94 -11.99 -4.11
N LYS A 102 -29.92 -12.52 -3.36
CA LYS A 102 -30.78 -13.64 -3.79
C LYS A 102 -31.36 -13.47 -5.21
N THR A 103 -31.98 -12.33 -5.50
CA THR A 103 -32.61 -12.06 -6.80
C THR A 103 -31.60 -12.09 -7.96
N ILE A 104 -30.49 -11.38 -7.80
CA ILE A 104 -29.41 -11.32 -8.81
C ILE A 104 -28.77 -12.69 -8.99
N LYS A 105 -28.58 -13.43 -7.91
CA LYS A 105 -27.99 -14.77 -7.92
C LYS A 105 -28.88 -15.76 -8.65
N GLU A 106 -30.19 -15.70 -8.42
CA GLU A 106 -31.18 -16.54 -9.10
C GLU A 106 -31.23 -16.21 -10.60
N ASP A 107 -31.32 -14.93 -10.97
CA ASP A 107 -31.29 -14.46 -12.36
C ASP A 107 -30.02 -14.89 -13.09
N ILE A 108 -28.84 -14.71 -12.47
CA ILE A 108 -27.55 -15.15 -13.04
C ILE A 108 -27.51 -16.67 -13.19
N THR A 109 -28.04 -17.42 -12.22
CA THR A 109 -28.06 -18.89 -12.29
C THR A 109 -28.96 -19.37 -13.42
N TYR A 110 -30.08 -18.68 -13.67
CA TYR A 110 -30.97 -18.96 -14.79
C TYR A 110 -30.35 -18.62 -16.14
N ALA A 111 -29.60 -17.52 -16.24
CA ALA A 111 -28.93 -17.09 -17.47
C ALA A 111 -27.67 -17.91 -17.83
N LEU A 112 -27.12 -18.68 -16.89
CA LEU A 112 -25.94 -19.51 -17.08
C LEU A 112 -26.31 -20.87 -17.72
N PRO A 113 -25.61 -21.30 -18.79
CA PRO A 113 -25.84 -22.61 -19.38
C PRO A 113 -25.47 -23.73 -18.40
N TYR A 114 -26.25 -24.83 -18.44
CA TYR A 114 -26.23 -25.89 -17.42
C TYR A 114 -24.89 -26.66 -17.36
N ARG A 115 -24.13 -26.77 -18.47
CA ARG A 115 -22.78 -27.40 -18.54
C ARG A 115 -21.98 -26.95 -19.78
N GLY A 116 -20.65 -27.02 -19.70
CA GLY A 116 -19.70 -26.84 -20.82
C GLY A 116 -18.87 -25.55 -20.80
N ASP A 117 -17.94 -25.41 -21.75
CA ASP A 117 -17.03 -24.25 -21.92
C ASP A 117 -17.77 -22.91 -22.04
N SER A 118 -19.01 -22.94 -22.54
CA SER A 118 -19.88 -21.76 -22.65
C SER A 118 -20.25 -21.17 -21.29
N ARG A 119 -20.34 -22.00 -20.23
CA ARG A 119 -20.58 -21.54 -18.85
C ARG A 119 -19.37 -20.80 -18.31
N VAL A 120 -18.18 -21.40 -18.47
CA VAL A 120 -16.91 -20.81 -18.05
C VAL A 120 -16.71 -19.46 -18.72
N ARG A 121 -16.93 -19.38 -20.04
CA ARG A 121 -16.87 -18.12 -20.79
C ARG A 121 -17.85 -17.06 -20.27
N LYS A 122 -19.11 -17.41 -19.99
CA LYS A 122 -20.08 -16.46 -19.42
C LYS A 122 -19.71 -15.99 -18.01
N VAL A 123 -19.14 -16.87 -17.18
CA VAL A 123 -18.66 -16.50 -15.84
C VAL A 123 -17.47 -15.55 -15.94
N PHE A 124 -16.47 -15.84 -16.78
CA PHE A 124 -15.37 -14.90 -17.03
C PHE A 124 -15.84 -13.57 -17.59
N LEU A 125 -16.86 -13.59 -18.45
CA LEU A 125 -17.47 -12.38 -18.99
C LEU A 125 -18.19 -11.57 -17.89
N LEU A 126 -18.93 -12.23 -16.98
CA LEU A 126 -19.51 -11.58 -15.81
C LEU A 126 -18.44 -10.93 -14.93
N MET A 127 -17.36 -11.66 -14.61
CA MET A 127 -16.25 -11.15 -13.81
C MET A 127 -15.51 -10.02 -14.51
N GLY A 128 -15.33 -10.15 -15.83
CA GLY A 128 -14.73 -9.13 -16.68
C GLY A 128 -15.53 -7.83 -16.65
N LEU A 129 -16.85 -7.90 -16.82
CA LEU A 129 -17.73 -6.73 -16.78
C LEU A 129 -17.90 -6.13 -15.38
N THR A 130 -17.92 -6.98 -14.34
CA THR A 130 -18.20 -6.54 -12.96
C THR A 130 -16.96 -5.94 -12.29
N PHE A 131 -15.77 -6.47 -12.57
CA PHE A 131 -14.52 -6.07 -11.91
C PHE A 131 -13.51 -5.47 -12.89
N PHE A 132 -13.08 -6.19 -13.93
CA PHE A 132 -11.97 -5.74 -14.79
C PHE A 132 -12.27 -4.47 -15.57
N LEU A 133 -13.40 -4.45 -16.28
CA LEU A 133 -13.80 -3.34 -17.14
C LEU A 133 -13.87 -2.01 -16.36
N PRO A 134 -14.59 -1.90 -15.22
CA PRO A 134 -14.68 -0.64 -14.51
C PRO A 134 -13.35 -0.19 -13.91
N TYR A 135 -12.55 -1.09 -13.32
CA TYR A 135 -11.26 -0.70 -12.75
C TYR A 135 -10.26 -0.27 -13.84
N LEU A 136 -10.16 -1.02 -14.94
CA LEU A 136 -9.22 -0.70 -16.03
C LEU A 136 -9.60 0.59 -16.76
N LEU A 137 -10.88 0.76 -17.10
CA LEU A 137 -11.35 1.98 -17.77
C LEU A 137 -11.23 3.20 -16.85
N ALA A 138 -11.51 3.06 -15.55
CA ALA A 138 -11.32 4.16 -14.61
C ALA A 138 -9.84 4.51 -14.44
N GLY A 139 -8.96 3.50 -14.31
CA GLY A 139 -7.52 3.69 -14.21
C GLY A 139 -6.91 4.36 -15.44
N THR A 140 -7.29 3.92 -16.65
CA THR A 140 -6.83 4.52 -17.90
C THR A 140 -7.39 5.92 -18.13
N ALA A 141 -8.65 6.17 -17.78
CA ALA A 141 -9.24 7.49 -17.85
C ALA A 141 -8.56 8.49 -16.89
N LEU A 142 -8.17 8.04 -15.70
CA LEU A 142 -7.38 8.86 -14.76
C LEU A 142 -6.03 9.25 -15.39
N VAL A 143 -5.32 8.33 -16.04
CA VAL A 143 -4.08 8.66 -16.76
C VAL A 143 -4.34 9.66 -17.87
N ALA A 144 -5.33 9.41 -18.73
CA ALA A 144 -5.66 10.29 -19.84
C ALA A 144 -6.03 11.72 -19.36
N SER A 145 -6.71 11.83 -18.22
CA SER A 145 -7.13 13.12 -17.65
C SER A 145 -5.95 14.02 -17.27
N ILE A 146 -4.83 13.43 -16.86
CA ILE A 146 -3.63 14.17 -16.46
C ILE A 146 -2.99 14.85 -17.67
N PHE A 147 -2.99 14.19 -18.83
CA PHE A 147 -2.41 14.74 -20.06
C PHE A 147 -3.31 15.76 -20.75
N VAL A 148 -4.64 15.55 -20.70
CA VAL A 148 -5.59 16.38 -21.44
C VAL A 148 -6.05 17.58 -20.62
N ALA A 149 -6.39 17.38 -19.34
CA ALA A 149 -7.00 18.40 -18.50
C ALA A 149 -6.70 18.19 -17.00
N PRO A 150 -5.46 18.49 -16.55
CA PRO A 150 -5.04 18.22 -15.16
C PRO A 150 -5.84 19.02 -14.13
N SER A 151 -6.36 20.20 -14.49
CA SER A 151 -7.20 21.03 -13.61
C SER A 151 -8.56 20.37 -13.29
N MET A 152 -9.03 19.45 -14.13
CA MET A 152 -10.31 18.75 -13.97
C MET A 152 -10.18 17.37 -13.35
N LEU A 153 -8.97 16.95 -12.93
CA LEU A 153 -8.68 15.61 -12.43
C LEU A 153 -9.63 15.16 -11.32
N LYS A 154 -9.97 16.05 -10.38
CA LYS A 154 -10.93 15.75 -9.30
C LYS A 154 -12.30 15.39 -9.86
N TRP A 155 -12.82 16.21 -10.77
CA TRP A 155 -14.14 16.01 -11.37
C TRP A 155 -14.18 14.76 -12.25
N ILE A 156 -13.14 14.54 -13.05
CA ILE A 156 -13.02 13.35 -13.91
C ILE A 156 -12.93 12.08 -13.06
N GLY A 157 -12.15 12.11 -11.97
CA GLY A 157 -12.04 11.00 -11.03
C GLY A 157 -13.36 10.58 -10.36
N PHE A 158 -14.31 11.52 -10.18
CA PHE A 158 -15.64 11.21 -9.64
C PHE A 158 -16.67 10.87 -10.72
N LEU A 159 -16.70 11.61 -11.84
CA LEU A 159 -17.73 11.45 -12.87
C LEU A 159 -17.47 10.27 -13.81
N THR A 160 -16.21 9.99 -14.14
CA THR A 160 -15.87 8.91 -15.07
C THR A 160 -16.26 7.52 -14.56
N PRO A 161 -16.02 7.17 -13.28
CA PRO A 161 -16.54 5.91 -12.73
C PRO A 161 -18.06 5.78 -12.85
N VAL A 162 -18.83 6.87 -12.66
CA VAL A 162 -20.29 6.82 -12.83
C VAL A 162 -20.65 6.39 -14.24
N MET A 163 -20.09 7.04 -15.26
CA MET A 163 -20.38 6.73 -16.66
C MET A 163 -19.99 5.29 -17.03
N ILE A 164 -18.80 4.87 -16.62
CA ILE A 164 -18.29 3.51 -16.90
C ILE A 164 -19.17 2.45 -16.23
N LEU A 165 -19.53 2.64 -14.96
CA LEU A 165 -20.34 1.69 -14.20
C LEU A 165 -21.78 1.63 -14.70
N LEU A 166 -22.33 2.74 -15.18
CA LEU A 166 -23.67 2.78 -15.76
C LEU A 166 -23.71 1.98 -17.07
N VAL A 167 -22.72 2.18 -17.95
CA VAL A 167 -22.57 1.39 -19.19
C VAL A 167 -22.34 -0.09 -18.88
N ALA A 168 -21.43 -0.41 -17.96
CA ALA A 168 -21.16 -1.79 -17.56
C ALA A 168 -22.41 -2.45 -16.94
N GLY A 169 -23.15 -1.73 -16.08
CA GLY A 169 -24.38 -2.20 -15.46
C GLY A 169 -25.51 -2.47 -16.47
N LEU A 170 -25.64 -1.61 -17.50
CA LEU A 170 -26.59 -1.82 -18.60
C LEU A 170 -26.22 -3.06 -19.44
N ILE A 171 -24.94 -3.24 -19.74
CA ILE A 171 -24.46 -4.43 -20.47
C ILE A 171 -24.71 -5.70 -19.65
N ILE A 172 -24.38 -5.68 -18.35
CA ILE A 172 -24.64 -6.81 -17.45
C ILE A 172 -26.14 -7.13 -17.44
N GLN A 173 -27.00 -6.11 -17.30
CA GLN A 173 -28.44 -6.31 -17.29
C GLN A 173 -28.96 -6.90 -18.61
N CYS A 174 -28.48 -6.41 -19.74
CA CYS A 174 -28.90 -6.90 -21.05
C CYS A 174 -28.42 -8.32 -21.33
N LEU A 175 -27.18 -8.66 -20.93
CA LEU A 175 -26.54 -9.93 -21.28
C LEU A 175 -26.96 -11.09 -20.36
N PHE A 176 -27.32 -10.79 -19.11
CA PHE A 176 -27.77 -11.77 -18.12
C PHE A 176 -29.28 -11.68 -17.82
N GLU A 177 -30.04 -10.91 -18.61
CA GLU A 177 -31.50 -10.75 -18.50
C GLU A 177 -31.98 -10.41 -17.07
N LEU A 178 -31.21 -9.58 -16.36
CA LEU A 178 -31.50 -9.21 -14.98
C LEU A 178 -32.73 -8.29 -14.87
N GLY A 179 -33.37 -8.27 -13.71
CA GLY A 179 -34.53 -7.41 -13.42
C GLY A 179 -34.33 -5.91 -13.74
N ARG A 180 -35.45 -5.21 -14.00
CA ARG A 180 -35.53 -3.85 -14.61
C ARG A 180 -34.78 -2.69 -13.91
N PHE A 181 -34.15 -2.90 -12.75
CA PHE A 181 -33.36 -1.88 -12.03
C PHE A 181 -32.03 -2.41 -11.47
N SER A 182 -31.57 -3.57 -11.93
CA SER A 182 -30.32 -4.19 -11.45
C SER A 182 -29.08 -3.34 -11.74
N PHE A 183 -29.08 -2.56 -12.83
CA PHE A 183 -28.00 -1.62 -13.15
C PHE A 183 -27.82 -0.53 -12.08
N TRP A 184 -28.90 -0.03 -11.48
CA TRP A 184 -28.83 1.00 -10.44
C TRP A 184 -28.23 0.45 -9.15
N LYS A 185 -28.59 -0.80 -8.83
CA LYS A 185 -28.02 -1.51 -7.69
C LYS A 185 -26.53 -1.82 -7.91
N TYR A 186 -26.13 -2.17 -9.12
CA TYR A 186 -24.72 -2.33 -9.47
C TYR A 186 -23.96 -1.01 -9.32
N LEU A 187 -24.47 0.08 -9.90
CA LEU A 187 -23.88 1.41 -9.82
C LEU A 187 -23.60 1.83 -8.37
N TRP A 188 -24.60 1.72 -7.48
CA TRP A 188 -24.44 2.10 -6.07
C TRP A 188 -23.37 1.28 -5.35
N ASN A 189 -23.34 -0.03 -5.59
CA ASN A 189 -22.41 -0.93 -4.92
C ASN A 189 -20.99 -0.88 -5.50
N ALA A 190 -20.83 -0.56 -6.77
CA ALA A 190 -19.52 -0.53 -7.44
C ALA A 190 -18.89 0.86 -7.48
N TYR A 191 -19.67 1.94 -7.30
CA TYR A 191 -19.18 3.31 -7.37
C TYR A 191 -18.13 3.63 -6.29
N ILE A 192 -18.48 3.45 -5.01
CA ILE A 192 -17.57 3.72 -3.90
C ILE A 192 -16.28 2.89 -4.01
N PRO A 193 -16.34 1.56 -4.24
CA PRO A 193 -15.16 0.74 -4.54
C PRO A 193 -14.26 1.30 -5.65
N THR A 194 -14.86 1.67 -6.80
CA THR A 194 -14.11 2.15 -7.96
C THR A 194 -13.43 3.49 -7.69
N VAL A 195 -14.09 4.40 -6.97
CA VAL A 195 -13.51 5.69 -6.56
C VAL A 195 -12.37 5.50 -5.56
N ILE A 196 -12.53 4.62 -4.56
CA ILE A 196 -11.46 4.30 -3.58
C ILE A 196 -10.22 3.76 -4.29
N THR A 197 -10.41 2.80 -5.21
CA THR A 197 -9.30 2.25 -6.01
C THR A 197 -8.67 3.32 -6.90
N GLY A 198 -9.46 4.20 -7.51
CA GLY A 198 -8.96 5.32 -8.30
C GLY A 198 -8.09 6.29 -7.49
N TYR A 199 -8.54 6.68 -6.29
CA TYR A 199 -7.76 7.53 -5.39
C TYR A 199 -6.46 6.84 -4.96
N PHE A 200 -6.53 5.54 -4.65
CA PHE A 200 -5.37 4.74 -4.31
C PHE A 200 -4.34 4.67 -5.45
N ILE A 201 -4.78 4.51 -6.70
CA ILE A 201 -3.91 4.55 -7.88
C ILE A 201 -3.20 5.90 -7.99
N VAL A 202 -3.93 7.01 -7.87
CA VAL A 202 -3.35 8.38 -7.93
C VAL A 202 -2.34 8.59 -6.81
N TRP A 203 -2.68 8.18 -5.59
CA TRP A 203 -1.79 8.29 -4.43
C TRP A 203 -0.49 7.50 -4.63
N MET A 204 -0.59 6.25 -5.13
CA MET A 204 0.58 5.42 -5.45
C MET A 204 1.45 6.04 -6.53
N TRP A 205 0.82 6.62 -7.54
CA TRP A 205 1.51 7.25 -8.65
C TRP A 205 2.30 8.49 -8.21
N ILE A 206 1.70 9.34 -7.35
CA ILE A 206 2.37 10.50 -6.76
C ILE A 206 3.59 10.06 -5.92
N LYS A 207 3.45 8.99 -5.14
CA LYS A 207 4.55 8.47 -4.30
C LYS A 207 5.67 7.83 -5.12
N ALA A 208 5.35 7.19 -6.25
CA ALA A 208 6.32 6.57 -7.12
C ALA A 208 7.06 7.56 -8.04
N TYR A 209 6.45 8.71 -8.38
CA TYR A 209 7.04 9.72 -9.26
C TYR A 209 8.49 10.12 -8.93
N PRO A 210 8.86 10.48 -7.67
CA PRO A 210 10.23 10.89 -7.35
C PRO A 210 11.27 9.78 -7.57
N VAL A 211 10.86 8.51 -7.46
CA VAL A 211 11.75 7.35 -7.69
C VAL A 211 12.06 7.20 -9.18
N VAL A 212 11.08 7.45 -10.03
CA VAL A 212 11.16 7.26 -11.49
C VAL A 212 11.64 8.53 -12.21
N GLU A 213 11.69 9.68 -11.51
CA GLU A 213 12.04 10.97 -12.09
C GLU A 213 13.41 10.98 -12.79
N HIS A 214 14.38 10.26 -12.22
CA HIS A 214 15.78 10.20 -12.64
C HIS A 214 16.06 9.12 -13.70
N TRP A 215 15.03 8.40 -14.16
CA TRP A 215 15.20 7.29 -15.10
C TRP A 215 15.34 7.77 -16.54
N TYR A 216 15.91 6.92 -17.39
CA TYR A 216 16.02 7.15 -18.83
C TYR A 216 14.64 7.47 -19.44
N TRP A 217 14.57 8.51 -20.29
CA TRP A 217 13.32 9.12 -20.77
C TRP A 217 12.22 8.15 -21.22
N PRO A 218 12.47 7.16 -22.11
CA PRO A 218 11.42 6.24 -22.54
C PRO A 218 11.03 5.23 -21.45
N ALA A 219 11.96 4.83 -20.57
CA ALA A 219 11.67 3.96 -19.44
C ALA A 219 10.80 4.67 -18.39
N LYS A 220 11.07 5.96 -18.14
CA LYS A 220 10.26 6.82 -17.28
C LYS A 220 8.82 6.88 -17.75
N TRP A 221 8.58 7.28 -19.01
CA TRP A 221 7.22 7.38 -19.54
C TRP A 221 6.53 6.03 -19.67
N GLY A 222 7.27 4.97 -20.01
CA GLY A 222 6.74 3.60 -20.05
C GLY A 222 6.17 3.17 -18.71
N VAL A 223 6.94 3.34 -17.62
CA VAL A 223 6.48 2.98 -16.26
C VAL A 223 5.38 3.90 -15.77
N VAL A 224 5.51 5.21 -15.99
CA VAL A 224 4.53 6.22 -15.56
C VAL A 224 3.17 6.00 -16.22
N LEU A 225 3.13 5.60 -17.49
CA LEU A 225 1.89 5.30 -18.23
C LEU A 225 1.35 3.89 -17.92
N ALA A 226 2.23 2.90 -17.74
CA ALA A 226 1.83 1.52 -17.52
C ALA A 226 1.44 1.22 -16.07
N ALA A 227 1.97 1.94 -15.09
CA ALA A 227 1.74 1.65 -13.68
C ALA A 227 0.26 1.80 -13.25
N PRO A 228 -0.46 2.89 -13.58
CA PRO A 228 -1.87 3.03 -13.20
C PRO A 228 -2.79 1.92 -13.75
N PRO A 229 -2.77 1.55 -15.05
CA PRO A 229 -3.57 0.42 -15.53
C PRO A 229 -3.09 -0.92 -14.96
N ALA A 230 -1.80 -1.10 -14.67
CA ALA A 230 -1.31 -2.31 -14.00
C ALA A 230 -1.83 -2.44 -12.56
N ILE A 231 -1.87 -1.34 -11.80
CA ILE A 231 -2.44 -1.31 -10.44
C ILE A 231 -3.95 -1.58 -10.50
N ALA A 232 -4.66 -0.97 -11.46
CA ALA A 232 -6.07 -1.26 -11.69
C ALA A 232 -6.33 -2.74 -12.04
N PHE A 233 -5.45 -3.34 -12.86
CA PHE A 233 -5.51 -4.76 -13.20
C PHE A 233 -5.31 -5.65 -11.97
N ILE A 234 -4.33 -5.34 -11.12
CA ILE A 234 -4.09 -6.04 -9.86
C ILE A 234 -5.29 -5.93 -8.92
N ALA A 235 -5.86 -4.72 -8.77
CA ALA A 235 -7.06 -4.52 -7.96
C ALA A 235 -8.25 -5.32 -8.49
N ALA A 236 -8.44 -5.39 -9.81
CA ALA A 236 -9.47 -6.21 -10.43
C ALA A 236 -9.26 -7.71 -10.19
N LEU A 237 -8.01 -8.20 -10.30
CA LEU A 237 -7.65 -9.58 -9.98
C LEU A 237 -7.96 -9.92 -8.52
N CYS A 238 -7.52 -9.09 -7.58
CA CYS A 238 -7.81 -9.26 -6.17
C CYS A 238 -9.33 -9.26 -5.89
N GLY A 239 -10.08 -8.40 -6.57
CA GLY A 239 -11.53 -8.36 -6.45
C GLY A 239 -12.23 -9.61 -7.00
N MET A 240 -11.79 -10.13 -8.15
CA MET A 240 -12.34 -11.35 -8.75
C MET A 240 -12.05 -12.59 -7.90
N LEU A 241 -10.84 -12.71 -7.34
CA LEU A 241 -10.43 -13.85 -6.53
C LEU A 241 -11.32 -14.04 -5.28
N PHE A 242 -12.12 -13.04 -4.90
CA PHE A 242 -13.10 -13.15 -3.83
C PHE A 242 -14.15 -14.22 -4.06
N VAL A 243 -14.42 -14.54 -5.33
CA VAL A 243 -15.30 -15.64 -5.72
C VAL A 243 -14.72 -17.01 -5.33
N ALA A 244 -13.38 -17.17 -5.32
CA ALA A 244 -12.68 -18.38 -4.89
C ALA A 244 -12.51 -18.48 -3.36
N GLY A 245 -12.92 -17.44 -2.61
CA GLY A 245 -12.99 -17.45 -1.15
C GLY A 245 -11.89 -16.64 -0.44
N TRP A 246 -12.17 -16.34 0.82
CA TRP A 246 -11.39 -15.39 1.65
C TRP A 246 -9.91 -15.71 1.79
N ARG A 247 -9.54 -17.00 1.86
CA ARG A 247 -8.14 -17.41 2.04
C ARG A 247 -7.28 -17.13 0.80
N ALA A 248 -7.81 -17.39 -0.39
CA ALA A 248 -7.11 -17.14 -1.64
C ALA A 248 -6.88 -15.63 -1.82
N VAL A 249 -7.91 -14.80 -1.58
CA VAL A 249 -7.76 -13.35 -1.73
C VAL A 249 -6.75 -12.77 -0.77
N MET A 250 -6.79 -13.15 0.51
CA MET A 250 -5.83 -12.61 1.49
C MET A 250 -4.39 -12.95 1.10
N LEU A 251 -4.15 -14.15 0.57
CA LEU A 251 -2.81 -14.55 0.12
C LEU A 251 -2.33 -13.72 -1.07
N PHE A 252 -3.15 -13.60 -2.12
CA PHE A 252 -2.80 -12.83 -3.31
C PHE A 252 -2.74 -11.32 -3.05
N ALA A 253 -3.68 -10.78 -2.28
CA ALA A 253 -3.69 -9.37 -1.88
C ALA A 253 -2.46 -9.02 -1.03
N THR A 254 -2.02 -9.90 -0.13
CA THR A 254 -0.79 -9.69 0.66
C THR A 254 0.45 -9.67 -0.24
N PHE A 255 0.55 -10.60 -1.20
CA PHE A 255 1.67 -10.64 -2.14
C PHE A 255 1.75 -9.35 -2.98
N PHE A 256 0.62 -8.93 -3.57
CA PHE A 256 0.57 -7.71 -4.37
C PHE A 256 0.72 -6.43 -3.53
N ALA A 257 0.20 -6.42 -2.30
CA ALA A 257 0.41 -5.32 -1.35
C ALA A 257 1.88 -5.12 -1.03
N LEU A 258 2.65 -6.19 -0.79
CA LEU A 258 4.09 -6.10 -0.56
C LEU A 258 4.84 -5.57 -1.78
N LEU A 259 4.51 -6.06 -2.98
CA LEU A 259 5.09 -5.59 -4.24
C LEU A 259 4.82 -4.09 -4.43
N MET A 260 3.58 -3.66 -4.17
CA MET A 260 3.16 -2.26 -4.27
C MET A 260 3.77 -1.36 -3.19
N ALA A 261 3.90 -1.85 -1.95
CA ALA A 261 4.59 -1.14 -0.88
C ALA A 261 6.10 -0.96 -1.19
N GLY A 262 6.71 -1.92 -1.88
CA GLY A 262 8.06 -1.79 -2.42
C GLY A 262 8.14 -0.75 -3.53
N TYR A 263 7.25 -0.83 -4.53
CA TYR A 263 7.22 0.10 -5.66
C TYR A 263 7.01 1.56 -5.25
N SER A 264 6.09 1.81 -4.32
CA SER A 264 5.79 3.17 -3.82
C SER A 264 6.87 3.78 -2.93
N GLY A 265 7.94 3.03 -2.62
CA GLY A 265 8.95 3.45 -1.65
C GLY A 265 8.45 3.46 -0.20
N ALA A 266 7.21 3.05 0.07
CA ALA A 266 6.63 3.03 1.41
C ALA A 266 7.47 2.16 2.37
N LEU A 267 8.04 1.06 1.88
CA LEU A 267 8.98 0.22 2.65
C LEU A 267 10.31 0.91 2.93
N THR A 268 10.79 1.75 2.02
CA THR A 268 12.07 2.47 2.17
C THR A 268 11.97 3.70 3.08
N THR A 269 10.80 4.34 3.13
CA THR A 269 10.51 5.49 4.02
C THR A 269 9.99 5.05 5.38
N LEU A 270 9.64 3.77 5.55
CA LEU A 270 9.13 3.21 6.79
C LEU A 270 10.05 3.48 8.00
N PRO A 271 11.37 3.24 7.95
CA PRO A 271 12.24 3.51 9.09
C PRO A 271 12.30 5.01 9.42
N ASP A 272 12.36 5.89 8.40
CA ASP A 272 12.29 7.35 8.62
C ASP A 272 10.99 7.74 9.34
N THR A 273 9.85 7.17 8.94
CA THR A 273 8.55 7.45 9.58
C THR A 273 8.45 6.88 11.00
N VAL A 274 9.04 5.71 11.28
CA VAL A 274 9.05 5.11 12.62
C VAL A 274 9.89 5.94 13.57
N VAL A 275 11.10 6.33 13.14
CA VAL A 275 12.03 7.13 13.94
C VAL A 275 11.43 8.50 14.26
N ASN A 276 10.77 9.14 13.28
CA ASN A 276 10.06 10.40 13.50
C ASN A 276 8.81 10.23 14.40
N ALA A 277 7.97 9.22 14.15
CA ALA A 277 6.75 8.98 14.93
C ALA A 277 7.03 8.65 16.40
N LEU A 278 8.14 7.96 16.69
CA LEU A 278 8.60 7.70 18.05
C LEU A 278 9.36 8.90 18.66
N GLY A 279 9.58 9.98 17.88
CA GLY A 279 10.32 11.15 18.31
C GLY A 279 11.80 10.86 18.59
N LEU A 280 12.35 9.83 17.97
CA LEU A 280 13.71 9.34 18.17
C LEU A 280 14.71 9.98 17.21
N GLY A 281 14.26 10.68 16.17
CA GLY A 281 15.13 11.32 15.17
C GLY A 281 14.39 11.68 13.88
N ASN A 282 15.13 12.16 12.89
CA ASN A 282 14.64 12.66 11.60
C ASN A 282 13.55 13.74 11.74
N TYR A 283 13.81 14.71 12.63
CA TYR A 283 12.96 15.88 12.83
C TYR A 283 13.80 17.15 12.92
N GLN A 284 13.20 18.28 12.57
CA GLN A 284 13.82 19.60 12.73
C GLN A 284 13.48 20.14 14.11
N ALA A 285 14.49 20.37 14.94
CA ALA A 285 14.34 20.99 16.24
C ALA A 285 14.40 22.52 16.08
N LYS A 286 13.48 23.22 16.75
CA LYS A 286 13.42 24.69 16.70
C LYS A 286 14.61 25.31 17.42
N ALA A 287 14.97 24.73 18.57
CA ALA A 287 16.15 25.13 19.33
C ALA A 287 16.65 23.97 20.19
N ILE A 288 17.98 23.82 20.27
CA ILE A 288 18.66 22.95 21.23
C ILE A 288 19.51 23.85 22.12
N VAL A 289 19.18 23.87 23.41
CA VAL A 289 19.91 24.62 24.42
C VAL A 289 21.00 23.71 25.00
N LEU A 290 22.25 24.07 24.77
CA LEU A 290 23.41 23.36 25.31
C LEU A 290 23.73 23.83 26.73
N ASP A 291 24.39 22.96 27.49
CA ASP A 291 24.98 23.34 28.76
C ASP A 291 26.17 24.29 28.54
N THR A 292 26.25 25.35 29.33
CA THR A 292 27.26 26.40 29.17
C THR A 292 28.67 25.85 29.37
N ALA A 293 28.82 24.86 30.26
CA ALA A 293 30.09 24.16 30.48
C ALA A 293 30.59 23.40 29.25
N TYR A 294 29.71 22.98 28.34
CA TYR A 294 30.10 22.28 27.11
C TYR A 294 30.49 23.25 26.00
N CYS A 295 29.83 24.41 25.90
CA CYS A 295 30.20 25.46 24.96
C CYS A 295 31.60 26.04 25.18
N ASP A 296 32.02 26.13 26.43
CA ASP A 296 33.33 26.68 26.79
C ASP A 296 34.49 25.74 26.44
N THR A 297 34.20 24.50 26.00
CA THR A 297 35.21 23.55 25.52
C THR A 297 35.50 23.71 24.03
N SER A 298 36.69 23.31 23.60
CA SER A 298 37.14 23.34 22.19
C SER A 298 36.21 22.59 21.22
N CYS A 299 35.42 21.63 21.72
CA CYS A 299 34.41 20.91 20.94
C CYS A 299 33.12 21.72 20.71
N GLY A 300 32.73 22.57 21.67
CA GLY A 300 31.56 23.47 21.54
C GLY A 300 31.78 24.60 20.55
N ALA A 301 33.03 25.08 20.43
CA ALA A 301 33.43 26.15 19.50
C ALA A 301 33.36 25.76 18.01
N LEU A 302 33.27 24.47 17.69
CA LEU A 302 33.14 23.95 16.32
C LEU A 302 31.68 23.88 15.83
N LEU A 303 30.70 24.05 16.73
CA LEU A 303 29.28 24.05 16.39
C LEU A 303 28.82 25.48 16.10
N PRO A 304 28.05 25.72 15.03
CA PRO A 304 27.46 27.03 14.74
C PRO A 304 26.40 27.35 15.80
N SER A 305 26.82 27.96 16.91
CA SER A 305 25.97 28.29 18.05
C SER A 305 25.85 29.81 18.21
N SER A 306 24.66 30.26 18.57
CA SER A 306 24.39 31.66 18.95
C SER A 306 25.15 32.02 20.24
N PRO A 307 25.35 33.32 20.57
CA PRO A 307 26.05 33.75 21.79
C PRO A 307 25.44 33.25 23.11
N ASN A 308 24.24 32.65 23.07
CA ASN A 308 23.56 32.04 24.21
C ASN A 308 23.67 30.51 24.24
N CYS A 309 24.60 29.88 23.51
CA CYS A 309 24.74 28.41 23.44
C CYS A 309 23.48 27.70 22.94
N VAL A 310 22.74 28.35 22.06
CA VAL A 310 21.55 27.79 21.43
C VAL A 310 21.87 27.48 19.98
N LEU A 311 21.62 26.24 19.59
CA LEU A 311 21.57 25.83 18.20
C LEU A 311 20.13 25.96 17.69
N GLU A 312 19.91 26.81 16.71
CA GLU A 312 18.61 27.05 16.10
C GLU A 312 18.47 26.23 14.80
N ASP A 313 17.24 25.82 14.48
CA ASP A 313 16.87 25.12 13.24
C ASP A 313 17.68 23.86 12.88
N VAL A 314 18.10 23.09 13.89
CA VAL A 314 18.94 21.91 13.66
C VAL A 314 18.14 20.68 13.30
N HIS A 315 18.60 19.99 12.25
CA HIS A 315 18.09 18.69 11.87
C HIS A 315 18.67 17.58 12.76
N VAL A 316 17.84 17.03 13.63
CA VAL A 316 18.19 15.93 14.54
C VAL A 316 18.02 14.61 13.79
N VAL A 317 19.11 13.89 13.55
CA VAL A 317 19.10 12.58 12.87
C VAL A 317 18.72 11.49 13.86
N TRP A 318 19.18 11.60 15.11
CA TRP A 318 18.88 10.67 16.20
C TRP A 318 18.99 11.36 17.56
N SER A 319 18.08 11.07 18.49
CA SER A 319 18.04 11.65 19.84
C SER A 319 17.71 10.63 20.92
N PHE A 320 18.33 9.44 20.86
CA PHE A 320 18.06 8.37 21.80
C PHE A 320 19.34 7.69 22.31
N GLY A 321 19.44 7.53 23.64
CA GLY A 321 20.62 7.03 24.34
C GLY A 321 21.51 8.15 24.86
N ASP A 322 22.81 7.88 24.97
CA ASP A 322 23.81 8.78 25.59
C ASP A 322 24.33 9.88 24.64
N ALA A 323 23.90 9.89 23.38
CA ALA A 323 24.32 10.87 22.40
C ALA A 323 23.18 11.26 21.43
N LEU A 324 23.13 12.55 21.09
CA LEU A 324 22.33 13.11 20.01
C LEU A 324 23.22 13.27 18.78
N THR A 325 22.72 12.87 17.61
CA THR A 325 23.38 13.14 16.34
C THR A 325 22.62 14.18 15.54
N LEU A 326 23.36 15.23 15.17
CA LEU A 326 22.87 16.39 14.44
C LEU A 326 23.46 16.37 13.04
N ARG A 327 22.67 16.79 12.05
CA ARG A 327 23.17 17.05 10.71
C ARG A 327 23.49 18.54 10.60
N LEU A 328 24.74 18.85 10.27
CA LEU A 328 25.19 20.22 10.02
C LEU A 328 24.83 20.65 8.60
N GLU A 329 24.76 21.96 8.36
CA GLU A 329 24.44 22.55 7.05
C GLU A 329 25.44 22.12 5.96
N ASP A 330 26.70 21.86 6.32
CA ASP A 330 27.75 21.36 5.43
C ASP A 330 27.59 19.87 5.04
N GLY A 331 26.52 19.21 5.50
CA GLY A 331 26.25 17.79 5.25
C GLY A 331 27.00 16.82 6.16
N GLY A 332 27.86 17.32 7.04
CA GLY A 332 28.53 16.54 8.08
C GLY A 332 27.58 16.15 9.23
N THR A 333 27.97 15.14 10.01
CA THR A 333 27.25 14.71 11.22
C THR A 333 28.06 15.06 12.47
N ALA A 334 27.43 15.72 13.44
CA ALA A 334 28.02 15.99 14.75
C ALA A 334 27.40 15.10 15.83
N TRP A 335 28.23 14.69 16.77
CA TRP A 335 27.85 13.86 17.90
C TRP A 335 27.90 14.70 19.17
N LEU A 336 26.75 14.92 19.80
CA LEU A 336 26.65 15.63 21.07
C LEU A 336 26.28 14.64 22.16
N PRO A 337 27.01 14.58 23.28
CA PRO A 337 26.64 13.72 24.38
C PRO A 337 25.38 14.28 25.06
N ALA A 338 24.49 13.40 25.53
CA ALA A 338 23.17 13.78 26.05
C ALA A 338 23.26 14.66 27.31
N ASN A 339 24.34 14.53 28.10
CA ASN A 339 24.63 15.38 29.25
C ASN A 339 24.95 16.83 28.89
N ALA A 340 25.33 17.11 27.63
CA ALA A 340 25.58 18.46 27.14
C ALA A 340 24.29 19.18 26.69
N VAL A 341 23.15 18.48 26.64
CA VAL A 341 21.87 19.06 26.20
C VAL A 341 21.00 19.36 27.41
N ARG A 342 20.69 20.64 27.62
CA ARG A 342 19.87 21.11 28.74
C ARG A 342 18.38 21.14 28.42
N ALA A 343 18.02 21.53 27.20
CA ALA A 343 16.64 21.52 26.73
C ALA A 343 16.58 21.35 25.21
N LEU A 344 15.58 20.62 24.74
CA LEU A 344 15.29 20.43 23.32
C LEU A 344 13.86 20.89 23.03
N ILE A 345 13.74 21.94 22.23
CA ILE A 345 12.44 22.57 21.89
C ILE A 345 11.98 22.05 20.54
N ARG A 346 10.87 21.30 20.56
CA ARG A 346 10.19 20.81 19.37
C ARG A 346 9.18 21.84 18.86
N PRO A 347 8.86 21.84 17.55
CA PRO A 347 7.80 22.68 16.99
C PRO A 347 6.42 22.40 17.60
#